data_AF-A0A2M7GCS9-F1
#
_entry.id   AF-A0A2M7GCS9-F1
#
_cell.length_a   1.000
_cell.length_b   1.000
_cell.length_c   1.000
_cell.angle_alpha   90.00
_cell.angle_beta   90.00
_cell.angle_gamma   90.00
#
_symmetry.space_group_name_H-M   'P 1'
#
loop_
_entity.id
_entity.type
_entity.pdbx_description
1 polymer ?
#
loop_
_entity_poly.entity_id
_entity_poly.type
_entity_poly.pdbx_seq_one_letter_code
_entity_poly.pdbx_strand_id
1 'polypeptide(L)'
;MVKNEEVLILKRWIVILIALGLLVSASACSKGQRVAPISATPTVAESPVETPSQVSPMPTPAPTPDFASMTFVEKNNLYLELLAERQAAGMDTTQAEEVYAQSLDAMFEGDTAQADQYLQQAILLFWKNQ
;
A
#
# COMPACT_ATOMS: atom_id res chain seq x y z
N MET A 1 -32.62 -35.28 7.78
CA MET A 1 -32.93 -34.46 6.58
C MET A 1 -33.07 -32.99 6.98
N VAL A 2 -32.05 -32.42 7.64
CA VAL A 2 -32.06 -31.07 8.25
C VAL A 2 -30.93 -30.17 7.70
N LYS A 3 -29.87 -30.76 7.13
CA LYS A 3 -28.69 -30.03 6.63
C LYS A 3 -28.97 -29.09 5.45
N ASN A 4 -30.07 -29.25 4.73
CA ASN A 4 -30.34 -28.46 3.53
C ASN A 4 -30.96 -27.10 3.84
N GLU A 5 -31.62 -26.94 4.99
CA GLU A 5 -32.28 -25.69 5.36
C GLU A 5 -31.28 -24.66 5.87
N GLU A 6 -30.26 -25.07 6.62
CA GLU A 6 -29.22 -24.18 7.12
C GLU A 6 -28.36 -23.60 6.00
N VAL A 7 -28.10 -24.38 4.95
CA VAL A 7 -27.37 -23.92 3.76
C VAL A 7 -28.18 -22.86 2.98
N LEU A 8 -29.51 -22.99 2.95
CA LEU A 8 -30.38 -22.01 2.31
C LEU A 8 -30.49 -20.72 3.13
N ILE A 9 -30.50 -20.82 4.46
CA ILE A 9 -30.49 -19.68 5.37
C ILE A 9 -29.18 -18.91 5.22
N LEU A 10 -28.03 -19.59 5.28
CA LEU A 10 -26.71 -18.96 5.16
C LEU A 10 -26.52 -18.24 3.83
N LYS A 11 -26.97 -18.85 2.72
CA LYS A 11 -26.91 -18.22 1.39
C LYS A 11 -27.73 -16.93 1.30
N ARG A 12 -28.91 -16.88 1.95
CA ARG A 12 -29.74 -15.66 1.97
C ARG A 12 -29.09 -14.53 2.76
N TRP A 13 -28.47 -14.84 3.91
CA TRP A 13 -27.76 -13.85 4.71
C TRP A 13 -26.57 -13.25 3.98
N ILE A 14 -25.79 -14.05 3.26
CA ILE A 14 -24.65 -13.58 2.46
C ILE A 14 -25.09 -12.55 1.40
N VAL A 15 -26.19 -12.84 0.68
CA VAL A 15 -26.73 -11.92 -0.34
C VAL A 15 -27.19 -10.58 0.28
N ILE A 16 -27.83 -10.63 1.45
CA ILE A 16 -28.28 -9.42 2.16
C ILE A 16 -27.09 -8.56 2.60
N LEU A 17 -26.03 -9.17 3.14
CA LEU A 17 -24.83 -8.45 3.59
C LEU A 17 -24.09 -7.79 2.43
N ILE A 18 -23.98 -8.45 1.27
CA ILE A 18 -23.36 -7.89 0.07
C ILE A 18 -24.18 -6.68 -0.45
N ALA A 19 -25.52 -6.80 -0.50
CA ALA A 19 -26.38 -5.71 -0.93
C ALA A 19 -26.29 -4.47 -0.02
N LEU A 20 -26.18 -4.69 1.31
CA LEU A 20 -25.97 -3.62 2.28
C LEU A 20 -24.61 -2.94 2.12
N GLY A 21 -23.54 -3.69 1.87
CA GLY A 21 -22.20 -3.13 1.66
C GLY A 21 -22.11 -2.23 0.42
N LEU A 22 -22.79 -2.61 -0.66
CA LEU A 22 -22.82 -1.81 -1.89
C LEU A 22 -23.58 -0.48 -1.72
N LEU A 23 -24.58 -0.41 -0.84
CA LEU A 23 -25.37 0.80 -0.61
C LEU A 23 -24.57 1.91 0.10
N VAL A 24 -23.51 1.57 0.83
CA VAL A 24 -22.73 2.52 1.66
C VAL A 24 -21.61 3.21 0.86
N SER A 25 -21.25 2.73 -0.34
CA SER A 25 -20.12 3.28 -1.13
C SER A 25 -20.45 4.50 -2.01
N ALA A 26 -21.64 5.10 -1.91
CA ALA A 26 -22.07 6.15 -2.84
C ALA A 26 -21.93 7.61 -2.35
N SER A 27 -21.29 7.88 -1.20
CA SER A 27 -21.25 9.24 -0.62
C SER A 27 -19.84 9.73 -0.28
N ALA A 28 -19.02 10.00 -1.30
CA ALA A 28 -17.83 10.85 -1.15
C ALA A 28 -17.37 11.43 -2.50
N CYS A 29 -18.16 12.34 -3.09
CA CYS A 29 -17.68 13.18 -4.18
C CYS A 29 -18.29 14.58 -4.09
N SER A 30 -17.75 15.40 -3.18
CA SER A 30 -18.06 16.82 -3.13
C SER A 30 -16.92 17.60 -3.79
N LYS A 31 -17.18 17.98 -5.04
CA LYS A 31 -16.38 18.91 -5.83
C LYS A 31 -16.29 20.27 -5.12
N GLY A 32 -15.07 20.72 -4.86
CA GLY A 32 -14.76 22.10 -4.46
C GLY A 32 -13.98 22.80 -5.57
N GLN A 33 -14.68 23.38 -6.54
CA GLN A 33 -14.14 24.22 -7.60
C GLN A 33 -14.15 25.68 -7.12
N ARG A 34 -12.99 26.36 -7.09
CA ARG A 34 -12.99 27.83 -7.03
C ARG A 34 -11.75 28.48 -7.68
N VAL A 35 -11.98 28.94 -8.92
CA VAL A 35 -11.64 30.26 -9.50
C VAL A 35 -10.20 30.80 -9.34
N ALA A 36 -9.50 30.88 -10.48
CA ALA A 36 -8.30 31.70 -10.73
C ALA A 36 -8.65 33.19 -10.94
N PRO A 37 -7.72 34.06 -11.41
CA PRO A 37 -6.43 34.49 -10.87
C PRO A 37 -6.47 36.00 -10.51
N ILE A 38 -5.56 36.50 -9.67
CA ILE A 38 -5.38 37.96 -9.52
C ILE A 38 -3.90 38.32 -9.70
N SER A 39 -3.70 39.15 -10.72
CA SER A 39 -2.48 39.83 -11.13
C SER A 39 -2.06 40.88 -10.10
N ALA A 40 -0.76 40.96 -9.78
CA ALA A 40 -0.06 42.21 -9.52
C ALA A 40 1.47 41.98 -9.48
N THR A 41 2.18 42.46 -10.50
CA THR A 41 3.59 42.83 -10.39
C THR A 41 3.67 44.19 -9.70
N PRO A 42 4.64 44.40 -8.79
CA PRO A 42 5.67 45.36 -9.15
C PRO A 42 7.09 44.94 -8.73
N THR A 43 8.02 45.36 -9.58
CA THR A 43 9.47 45.50 -9.43
C THR A 43 9.98 45.76 -8.02
N VAL A 44 10.90 44.91 -7.54
CA VAL A 44 12.05 45.33 -6.72
C VAL A 44 13.27 44.55 -7.23
N ALA A 45 14.27 45.29 -7.70
CA ALA A 45 15.58 44.77 -8.02
C ALA A 45 16.39 44.70 -6.72
N GLU A 46 16.75 43.50 -6.28
CA GLU A 46 17.81 43.30 -5.28
C GLU A 46 18.73 42.15 -5.70
N SER A 47 19.97 42.55 -5.98
CA SER A 47 21.26 41.87 -5.79
C SER A 47 21.40 40.38 -6.14
N PRO A 48 22.33 39.99 -7.04
CA PRO A 48 22.69 38.59 -7.22
C PRO A 48 23.52 38.13 -6.03
N VAL A 49 22.86 37.58 -5.00
CA VAL A 49 23.55 36.73 -4.03
C VAL A 49 23.65 35.35 -4.69
N GLU A 50 24.86 34.95 -5.04
CA GLU A 50 25.19 33.59 -5.43
C GLU A 50 24.62 32.63 -4.39
N THR A 51 23.50 32.00 -4.72
CA THR A 51 22.98 30.88 -3.94
C THR A 51 23.93 29.72 -4.23
N PRO A 52 24.65 29.19 -3.22
CA PRO A 52 25.44 27.99 -3.43
C PRO A 52 24.46 26.93 -3.94
N SER A 53 24.74 26.35 -5.10
CA SER A 53 24.01 25.20 -5.60
C SER A 53 24.10 24.12 -4.54
N GLN A 54 23.02 23.95 -3.77
CA GLN A 54 22.90 22.89 -2.80
C GLN A 54 22.88 21.61 -3.61
N VAL A 55 24.04 20.96 -3.69
CA VAL A 55 24.19 19.64 -4.28
C VAL A 55 23.21 18.74 -3.54
N SER A 56 22.11 18.42 -4.21
CA SER A 56 21.13 17.48 -3.69
C SER A 56 21.90 16.21 -3.30
N PRO A 57 21.86 15.77 -2.04
CA PRO A 57 22.52 14.53 -1.67
C PRO A 57 21.94 13.44 -2.57
N MET A 58 22.82 12.81 -3.35
CA MET A 58 22.47 11.63 -4.11
C MET A 58 21.89 10.61 -3.12
N PRO A 59 20.66 10.11 -3.32
CA PRO A 59 20.04 9.21 -2.37
C PRO A 59 20.91 7.96 -2.26
N THR A 60 21.50 7.76 -1.09
CA THR A 60 22.23 6.53 -0.78
C THR A 60 21.19 5.41 -0.76
N PRO A 61 21.36 4.32 -1.55
CA PRO A 61 20.43 3.21 -1.52
C PRO A 61 20.37 2.62 -0.10
N ALA A 62 19.17 2.44 0.42
CA ALA A 62 18.98 1.84 1.74
C ALA A 62 19.50 0.40 1.74
N PRO A 63 20.20 -0.05 2.80
CA PRO A 63 20.73 -1.41 2.88
C PRO A 63 19.59 -2.42 2.81
N THR A 64 19.70 -3.43 1.94
CA THR A 64 18.71 -4.51 1.82
C THR A 64 18.49 -5.20 3.17
N PRO A 65 17.25 -5.56 3.55
CA PRO A 65 16.97 -6.21 4.82
C PRO A 65 17.69 -7.56 4.92
N ASP A 66 18.26 -7.86 6.09
CA ASP A 66 18.80 -9.19 6.37
C ASP A 66 17.66 -10.14 6.80
N PHE A 67 17.09 -10.84 5.83
CA PHE A 67 16.00 -11.79 6.07
C PHE A 67 16.43 -13.06 6.81
N ALA A 68 17.73 -13.40 6.82
CA ALA A 68 18.20 -14.62 7.48
C ALA A 68 18.11 -14.51 9.02
N SER A 69 18.21 -13.29 9.53
CA SER A 69 18.12 -12.98 10.95
C SER A 69 16.69 -12.70 11.43
N MET A 70 15.69 -12.70 10.53
CA MET A 70 14.30 -12.37 10.84
C MET A 70 13.39 -13.60 10.82
N THR A 71 12.49 -13.66 11.78
CA THR A 71 11.35 -14.58 11.79
C THR A 71 10.28 -14.16 10.76
N PHE A 72 9.39 -15.07 10.42
CA PHE A 72 8.25 -14.78 9.54
C PHE A 72 7.39 -13.62 10.07
N VAL A 73 7.15 -13.56 11.38
CA VAL A 73 6.34 -12.49 12.01
C VAL A 73 7.02 -11.14 11.88
N GLU A 74 8.35 -11.08 12.07
CA GLU A 74 9.12 -9.84 11.90
C GLU A 74 9.09 -9.37 10.44
N LYS A 75 9.25 -10.29 9.48
CA LYS A 75 9.10 -9.98 8.05
C LYS A 75 7.69 -9.48 7.73
N ASN A 76 6.65 -10.06 8.34
CA ASN A 76 5.28 -9.64 8.12
C ASN A 76 5.03 -8.22 8.62
N ASN A 77 5.56 -7.88 9.81
CA ASN A 77 5.48 -6.52 10.33
C ASN A 77 6.21 -5.53 9.41
N LEU A 78 7.43 -5.88 8.97
CA LEU A 78 8.19 -5.06 8.02
C LEU A 78 7.42 -4.85 6.71
N TYR A 79 6.79 -5.90 6.17
CA TYR A 79 5.95 -5.79 4.97
C TYR A 79 4.80 -4.80 5.17
N LEU A 80 4.08 -4.87 6.28
CA LEU A 80 2.95 -3.97 6.56
C LEU A 80 3.39 -2.51 6.74
N GLU A 81 4.54 -2.28 7.40
CA GLU A 81 5.13 -0.95 7.54
C GLU A 81 5.48 -0.35 6.18
N LEU A 82 6.19 -1.11 5.33
CA LEU A 82 6.56 -0.68 3.99
C LEU A 82 5.32 -0.46 3.12
N LEU A 83 4.32 -1.33 3.20
CA LEU A 83 3.07 -1.18 2.45
C LEU A 83 2.40 0.16 2.79
N ALA A 84 2.27 0.47 4.09
CA ALA A 84 1.68 1.72 4.55
C ALA A 84 2.48 2.94 4.07
N GLU A 85 3.81 2.89 4.13
CA GLU A 85 4.70 3.94 3.62
C GLU A 85 4.51 4.17 2.12
N ARG A 86 4.47 3.09 1.33
CA ARG A 86 4.32 3.15 -0.13
C ARG A 86 2.96 3.67 -0.55
N GLN A 87 1.89 3.23 0.12
CA GLN A 87 0.54 3.73 -0.11
C GLN A 87 0.42 5.21 0.27
N ALA A 88 1.03 5.62 1.39
CA ALA A 88 1.06 7.04 1.80
C ALA A 88 1.81 7.92 0.79
N ALA A 89 2.83 7.36 0.13
CA ALA A 89 3.55 8.03 -0.96
C ALA A 89 2.84 7.92 -2.33
N GLY A 90 1.67 7.27 -2.41
CA GLY A 90 0.92 7.12 -3.65
C GLY A 90 1.58 6.21 -4.70
N MET A 91 2.46 5.30 -4.27
CA MET A 91 3.12 4.34 -5.14
C MET A 91 2.24 3.12 -5.41
N ASP A 92 2.44 2.48 -6.56
CA ASP A 92 1.76 1.23 -6.90
C ASP A 92 2.31 0.07 -6.06
N THR A 93 1.43 -0.54 -5.28
CA THR A 93 1.73 -1.67 -4.38
C THR A 93 1.17 -3.00 -4.88
N THR A 94 0.48 -3.01 -6.03
CA THR A 94 -0.30 -4.15 -6.52
C THR A 94 0.52 -5.44 -6.59
N GLN A 95 1.73 -5.38 -7.17
CA GLN A 95 2.56 -6.56 -7.33
C GLN A 95 3.04 -7.13 -5.98
N ALA A 96 3.37 -6.26 -5.03
CA ALA A 96 3.82 -6.70 -3.71
C ALA A 96 2.66 -7.32 -2.92
N GLU A 97 1.46 -6.76 -3.03
CA GLU A 97 0.24 -7.29 -2.42
C GLU A 97 -0.14 -8.66 -3.00
N GLU A 98 0.00 -8.86 -4.31
CA GLU A 98 -0.26 -10.15 -4.95
C GLU A 98 0.71 -11.24 -4.46
N VAL A 99 2.00 -10.93 -4.37
CA VAL A 99 2.99 -11.87 -3.84
C VAL A 99 2.79 -12.12 -2.35
N TYR A 100 2.38 -11.11 -1.58
CA TYR A 100 2.00 -11.30 -0.18
C TYR A 100 0.78 -12.22 -0.04
N ALA A 101 -0.23 -12.11 -0.91
CA ALA A 101 -1.36 -13.03 -0.91
C ALA A 101 -0.90 -14.49 -1.14
N GLN A 102 0.04 -14.73 -2.07
CA GLN A 102 0.63 -16.05 -2.28
C GLN A 102 1.35 -16.58 -1.03
N SER A 103 1.97 -15.69 -0.23
CA SER A 103 2.57 -16.09 1.05
C SER A 103 1.52 -16.60 2.05
N LEU A 104 0.34 -15.98 2.09
CA LEU A 104 -0.76 -16.40 2.95
C LEU A 104 -1.37 -17.71 2.48
N ASP A 105 -1.54 -17.89 1.17
CA ASP A 105 -2.03 -19.14 0.58
C ASP A 105 -1.10 -20.31 0.94
N ALA A 106 0.21 -20.15 0.77
CA ALA A 106 1.20 -21.16 1.18
C ALA A 106 1.16 -21.45 2.69
N MET A 107 0.94 -20.42 3.54
CA MET A 107 0.75 -20.62 4.98
C MET A 107 -0.49 -21.48 5.27
N PHE A 108 -1.60 -21.25 4.58
CA PHE A 108 -2.83 -22.04 4.75
C PHE A 108 -2.69 -23.47 4.26
N GLU A 109 -1.85 -23.71 3.25
CA GLU A 109 -1.47 -25.05 2.78
C GLU A 109 -0.47 -25.75 3.71
N GLY A 110 0.09 -25.03 4.68
CA GLY A 110 1.07 -25.52 5.65
C GLY A 110 2.51 -25.52 5.13
N ASP A 111 2.78 -24.95 3.96
CA ASP A 111 4.13 -24.76 3.43
C ASP A 111 4.73 -23.45 3.94
N THR A 112 5.24 -23.51 5.17
CA THR A 112 5.85 -22.34 5.85
C THR A 112 7.14 -21.87 5.18
N ALA A 113 7.86 -22.74 4.46
CA ALA A 113 9.09 -22.36 3.77
C ALA A 113 8.77 -21.55 2.50
N GLN A 114 7.79 -22.01 1.72
CA GLN A 114 7.33 -21.30 0.53
C GLN A 114 6.64 -19.98 0.91
N ALA A 115 5.85 -19.97 1.98
CA ALA A 115 5.27 -18.74 2.52
C ALA A 115 6.34 -17.71 2.87
N ASP A 116 7.38 -18.11 3.59
CA ASP A 116 8.48 -17.21 3.95
C ASP A 116 9.21 -16.67 2.72
N GLN A 117 9.42 -17.49 1.68
CA GLN A 117 10.00 -17.03 0.42
C GLN A 117 9.15 -15.99 -0.29
N TYR A 118 7.83 -16.21 -0.40
CA TYR A 118 6.92 -15.24 -1.01
C TYR A 118 6.90 -13.93 -0.21
N LEU A 119 6.86 -14.00 1.13
CA LEU A 119 6.90 -12.80 1.96
C LEU A 119 8.19 -11.99 1.75
N GLN A 120 9.35 -12.65 1.66
CA GLN A 120 10.61 -11.96 1.31
C GLN A 120 10.55 -11.30 -0.07
N GLN A 121 9.97 -11.97 -1.07
CA GLN A 121 9.81 -11.41 -2.41
C GLN A 121 8.91 -10.16 -2.40
N ALA A 122 7.80 -10.20 -1.66
CA ALA A 122 6.90 -9.05 -1.49
C ALA A 122 7.64 -7.84 -0.89
N ILE A 123 8.45 -8.06 0.15
CA ILE A 123 9.27 -7.00 0.77
C ILE A 123 10.30 -6.45 -0.22
N LEU A 124 10.95 -7.32 -0.99
CA LEU A 124 11.95 -6.92 -1.99
C LEU A 124 11.36 -6.09 -3.14
N LEU A 125 10.08 -6.28 -3.47
CA LEU A 125 9.39 -5.46 -4.47
C LEU A 125 9.27 -4.00 -4.00
N PHE A 126 9.08 -3.77 -2.70
CA PHE A 126 9.18 -2.43 -2.14
C PHE A 126 10.62 -1.94 -2.12
N TRP A 127 11.61 -2.79 -1.82
CA TRP A 127 13.00 -2.33 -1.72
C TRP A 127 13.62 -1.90 -3.04
N LYS A 128 13.27 -2.56 -4.15
CA LYS A 128 13.81 -2.26 -5.49
C LYS A 128 13.30 -0.95 -6.09
N ASN A 129 12.21 -0.40 -5.57
CA ASN A 129 11.54 0.80 -6.08
C ASN A 129 11.77 2.03 -5.17
N GLN A 130 12.89 2.07 -4.42
CA GLN A 130 13.40 3.30 -3.78
C GLN A 130 14.24 4.10 -4.78
#